data_AF-A0A7X8UQY8-F1
#
_entry.id   AF-A0A7X8UQY8-F1
#
_cell.length_a   1.000
_cell.length_b   1.000
_cell.length_c   1.000
_cell.angle_alpha   90.00
_cell.angle_beta   90.00
_cell.angle_gamma   90.00
#
_symmetry.space_group_name_H-M   'P 1'
#
loop_
_entity.id
_entity.type
_entity.pdbx_description
1 polymer ?
#
loop_
_entity_poly.entity_id
_entity_poly.type
_entity_poly.pdbx_seq_one_letter_code
_entity_poly.pdbx_strand_id
1 'polypeptide(L)'
;MSPQLLPLLPDRTPGNAVLMYYLARQTMPHVQDLKQFQEKAELIEEYIAMSLPELPQQEVSALLDNYSTMLQQIQIGAMRDDADWGLPLSEGWKISLPPVVNFRAMAKVLVLKARLEIAQGQFDKAIRTLQVGFAVGRHLGKANSLLASLVGCSINYLMLERVRELIQHGGPNMYWALAGLKQPLIDLSMAVRYEREFVMMSYPAFRKMMTRPISQAESDELLRALTELQSLMRWSADNTSWVETLSQPDQYYGIAKESMIQRGHDPATVEAMPVGQVVTIYIWKDFVRWRDEMIKWFDLPYPQAREGLNRTTQQFEDWLKTNDRHNPMLKSLPDGRSYFLQTRIDRLKAALQTIEAIRAHAAVHGVLPRALNELELPAQLDPITGNAFEYSIEGDTFNLIGRPPQGESADNGIHYEVRVVMPARPPAD
;
A
#
# COMPACT_ATOMS: atom_id res chain seq x y z
N MET A 1 -18.50 -23.02 12.44
CA MET A 1 -18.18 -22.49 11.09
C MET A 1 -16.73 -22.01 11.12
N SER A 2 -15.96 -22.23 10.07
CA SER A 2 -14.60 -21.67 9.98
C SER A 2 -14.67 -20.14 9.97
N PRO A 3 -13.78 -19.44 10.71
CA PRO A 3 -13.77 -17.98 10.73
C PRO A 3 -13.49 -17.43 9.32
N GLN A 4 -13.91 -16.20 9.08
CA GLN A 4 -13.73 -15.50 7.80
C GLN A 4 -13.17 -14.11 8.06
N LEU A 5 -12.25 -13.65 7.21
CA LEU A 5 -11.64 -12.31 7.32
C LEU A 5 -12.28 -11.27 6.39
N LEU A 6 -13.31 -11.66 5.65
CA LEU A 6 -14.16 -10.75 4.88
C LEU A 6 -15.64 -11.03 5.20
N PRO A 7 -16.53 -10.04 5.01
CA PRO A 7 -17.96 -10.24 5.13
C PRO A 7 -18.44 -11.39 4.23
N LEU A 8 -19.13 -12.35 4.85
CA LEU A 8 -19.82 -13.46 4.19
C LEU A 8 -20.89 -12.92 3.25
N LEU A 9 -21.21 -13.65 2.18
CA LEU A 9 -22.26 -13.23 1.24
C LEU A 9 -23.61 -12.94 1.91
N PRO A 10 -24.11 -13.76 2.87
CA PRO A 10 -25.36 -13.45 3.57
C PRO A 10 -25.27 -12.26 4.53
N ASP A 11 -24.07 -11.91 5.00
CA ASP A 11 -23.86 -10.74 5.87
C ASP A 11 -23.80 -9.44 5.08
N ARG A 12 -23.63 -9.52 3.75
CA ARG A 12 -23.55 -8.34 2.92
C ARG A 12 -24.92 -7.75 2.68
N THR A 13 -24.92 -6.43 2.62
CA THR A 13 -26.11 -5.61 2.41
C THR A 13 -26.00 -4.88 1.07
N PRO A 14 -27.07 -4.82 0.28
CA PRO A 14 -27.06 -4.07 -0.98
C PRO A 14 -26.69 -2.61 -0.78
N GLY A 15 -26.03 -2.01 -1.76
CA GLY A 15 -25.74 -0.57 -1.80
C GLY A 15 -24.24 -0.24 -1.79
N ASN A 16 -23.95 1.05 -1.75
CA ASN A 16 -22.60 1.60 -1.88
C ASN A 16 -22.02 1.97 -0.50
N ALA A 17 -20.81 1.45 -0.19
CA ALA A 17 -20.08 1.69 1.05
C ALA A 17 -19.65 3.14 1.27
N VAL A 18 -19.44 3.90 0.19
CA VAL A 18 -18.73 5.19 0.22
C VAL A 18 -19.41 6.19 1.14
N LEU A 19 -20.73 6.37 1.02
CA LEU A 19 -21.50 7.27 1.88
C LEU A 19 -21.31 6.93 3.37
N MET A 20 -21.33 5.65 3.71
CA MET A 20 -21.17 5.19 5.09
C MET A 20 -19.79 5.51 5.65
N TYR A 21 -18.74 5.45 4.82
CA TYR A 21 -17.39 5.86 5.24
C TYR A 21 -17.27 7.36 5.44
N TYR A 22 -17.93 8.18 4.62
CA TYR A 22 -18.01 9.61 4.86
C TYR A 22 -18.79 9.93 6.14
N LEU A 23 -19.92 9.26 6.40
CA LEU A 23 -20.66 9.39 7.65
C LEU A 23 -19.81 8.97 8.85
N ALA A 24 -19.09 7.86 8.75
CA ALA A 24 -18.15 7.43 9.80
C ALA A 24 -17.14 8.53 10.14
N ARG A 25 -16.54 9.15 9.11
CA ARG A 25 -15.63 10.29 9.31
C ARG A 25 -16.31 11.51 9.94
N GLN A 26 -17.55 11.83 9.56
CA GLN A 26 -18.28 12.96 10.17
C GLN A 26 -18.63 12.69 11.64
N THR A 27 -18.77 11.42 12.01
CA THR A 27 -19.06 11.02 13.40
C THR A 27 -17.81 10.75 14.24
N MET A 28 -16.60 10.95 13.68
CA MET A 28 -15.39 10.94 14.50
C MET A 28 -15.44 12.08 15.52
N PRO A 29 -14.94 11.88 16.75
CA PRO A 29 -14.86 12.94 17.76
C PRO A 29 -14.25 14.22 17.18
N HIS A 30 -15.08 15.25 17.07
CA HIS A 30 -14.62 16.58 16.69
C HIS A 30 -13.89 17.20 17.87
N VAL A 31 -12.61 17.47 17.69
CA VAL A 31 -11.83 18.25 18.65
C VAL A 31 -11.60 19.61 18.00
N GLN A 32 -12.14 20.66 18.61
CA GLN A 32 -12.03 22.03 18.09
C GLN A 32 -10.59 22.56 18.18
N ASP A 33 -9.82 22.04 19.13
CA ASP A 33 -8.41 22.34 19.34
C ASP A 33 -7.51 21.33 18.58
N LEU A 34 -6.68 21.85 17.68
CA LEU A 34 -5.73 21.06 16.90
C LEU A 34 -4.76 20.28 17.81
N LYS A 35 -4.35 20.88 18.94
CA LYS A 35 -3.40 20.27 19.87
C LYS A 35 -4.02 19.05 20.55
N GLN A 36 -5.24 19.18 21.06
CA GLN A 36 -5.96 18.05 21.66
C GLN A 36 -6.27 16.94 20.64
N PHE A 37 -6.49 17.29 19.37
CA PHE A 37 -6.63 16.29 18.31
C PHE A 37 -5.33 15.50 18.12
N GLN A 38 -4.18 16.19 18.11
CA GLN A 38 -2.86 15.58 18.00
C GLN A 38 -2.55 14.68 19.21
N GLU A 39 -2.77 15.17 20.43
CA GLU A 39 -2.57 14.41 21.68
C GLU A 39 -3.38 13.10 21.68
N LYS A 40 -4.65 13.14 21.24
CA LYS A 40 -5.46 11.92 21.12
C LYS A 40 -4.95 10.96 20.04
N ALA A 41 -4.47 11.48 18.91
CA ALA A 41 -3.92 10.66 17.85
C ALA A 41 -2.62 9.98 18.30
N GLU A 42 -1.76 10.70 19.04
CA GLU A 42 -0.54 10.17 19.65
C GLU A 42 -0.84 9.11 20.69
N LEU A 43 -1.85 9.32 21.56
CA LEU A 43 -2.28 8.33 22.55
C LEU A 43 -2.76 7.03 21.90
N ILE A 44 -3.53 7.11 20.81
CA ILE A 44 -3.94 5.91 20.05
C ILE A 44 -2.71 5.17 19.53
N GLU A 45 -1.72 5.88 19.00
CA GLU A 45 -0.48 5.27 18.49
C GLU A 45 0.34 4.62 19.62
N GLU A 46 0.41 5.25 20.78
CA GLU A 46 1.06 4.69 21.97
C GLU A 46 0.42 3.37 22.36
N TYR A 47 -0.92 3.33 22.52
CA TYR A 47 -1.63 2.09 22.82
C TYR A 47 -1.47 1.03 21.73
N ILE A 48 -1.34 1.43 20.46
CA ILE A 48 -1.07 0.51 19.33
C ILE A 48 0.38 -0.01 19.35
N ALA A 49 1.34 0.72 19.91
CA ALA A 49 2.74 0.30 19.99
C ALA A 49 3.05 -0.55 21.23
N MET A 50 2.28 -0.41 22.32
CA MET A 50 2.44 -1.20 23.55
C MET A 50 2.27 -2.70 23.32
N SER A 51 2.84 -3.54 24.20
CA SER A 51 2.56 -4.97 24.18
C SER A 51 1.10 -5.25 24.61
N LEU A 52 0.49 -6.33 24.12
CA LEU A 52 -0.91 -6.62 24.42
C LEU A 52 -1.20 -6.84 25.92
N PRO A 53 -0.33 -7.54 26.68
CA PRO A 53 -0.53 -7.70 28.13
C PRO A 53 -0.50 -6.40 28.93
N GLU A 54 0.19 -5.37 28.44
CA GLU A 54 0.34 -4.06 29.09
C GLU A 54 -0.77 -3.07 28.70
N LEU A 55 -1.66 -3.44 27.78
CA LEU A 55 -2.69 -2.56 27.27
C LEU A 55 -3.67 -2.15 28.41
N PRO A 56 -3.84 -0.85 28.72
CA PRO A 56 -4.73 -0.40 29.79
C PRO A 56 -6.20 -0.53 29.34
N GLN A 57 -6.75 -1.74 29.51
CA GLN A 57 -8.03 -2.13 28.90
C GLN A 57 -9.20 -1.19 29.25
N GLN A 58 -9.24 -0.67 30.49
CA GLN A 58 -10.31 0.25 30.93
C GLN A 58 -10.21 1.61 30.24
N GLU A 59 -9.01 2.18 30.16
CA GLU A 59 -8.75 3.47 29.47
C GLU A 59 -9.02 3.34 27.98
N VAL A 60 -8.55 2.25 27.36
CA VAL A 60 -8.80 1.96 25.96
C VAL A 60 -10.29 1.79 25.67
N SER A 61 -11.04 1.10 26.53
CA SER A 61 -12.49 0.97 26.40
C SER A 61 -13.17 2.35 26.46
N ALA A 62 -12.86 3.17 27.46
CA ALA A 62 -13.42 4.51 27.59
C ALA A 62 -13.06 5.43 26.41
N LEU A 63 -11.84 5.29 25.87
CA LEU A 63 -11.44 6.00 24.67
C LEU A 63 -12.28 5.58 23.46
N LEU A 64 -12.47 4.27 23.25
CA LEU A 64 -13.24 3.70 22.14
C LEU A 64 -14.73 4.04 22.21
N ASP A 65 -15.30 4.25 23.39
CA ASP A 65 -16.70 4.68 23.54
C ASP A 65 -16.98 6.00 22.81
N ASN A 66 -15.99 6.91 22.79
CA ASN A 66 -16.08 8.17 22.04
C ASN A 66 -16.17 7.95 20.52
N TYR A 67 -15.71 6.79 20.03
CA TYR A 67 -15.72 6.41 18.63
C TYR A 67 -16.86 5.45 18.26
N SER A 68 -17.75 5.11 19.20
CA SER A 68 -18.83 4.13 19.02
C SER A 68 -19.69 4.37 17.77
N THR A 69 -20.10 5.62 17.53
CA THR A 69 -20.89 5.97 16.34
C THR A 69 -20.08 5.78 15.07
N MET A 70 -18.82 6.23 15.02
CA MET A 70 -17.93 6.01 13.87
C MET A 70 -17.76 4.52 13.58
N LEU A 71 -17.50 3.72 14.62
CA LEU A 71 -17.33 2.27 14.54
C LEU A 71 -18.58 1.58 13.96
N GLN A 72 -19.78 2.05 14.33
CA GLN A 72 -21.03 1.56 13.77
C GLN A 72 -21.16 1.91 12.27
N GLN A 73 -20.89 3.16 11.90
CA GLN A 73 -21.01 3.60 10.50
C GLN A 73 -20.00 2.91 9.58
N ILE A 74 -18.74 2.79 10.00
CA ILE A 74 -17.70 2.11 9.21
C ILE A 74 -18.01 0.62 9.06
N GLN A 75 -18.58 -0.02 10.09
CA GLN A 75 -19.05 -1.40 10.00
C GLN A 75 -20.19 -1.53 8.99
N ILE A 76 -21.20 -0.66 9.02
CA ILE A 76 -22.29 -0.69 8.02
C ILE A 76 -21.72 -0.53 6.60
N GLY A 77 -20.76 0.37 6.39
CA GLY A 77 -20.08 0.55 5.11
C GLY A 77 -19.29 -0.69 4.67
N ALA A 78 -18.55 -1.31 5.59
CA ALA A 78 -17.80 -2.54 5.33
C ALA A 78 -18.68 -3.72 4.92
N MET A 79 -19.93 -3.78 5.41
CA MET A 79 -20.89 -4.82 5.03
C MET A 79 -21.61 -4.54 3.72
N ARG A 80 -21.34 -3.44 3.01
CA ARG A 80 -21.94 -3.21 1.69
C ARG A 80 -21.31 -4.10 0.62
N ASP A 81 -22.11 -4.50 -0.35
CA ASP A 81 -21.65 -5.33 -1.48
C ASP A 81 -20.63 -4.62 -2.38
N ASP A 82 -20.75 -3.31 -2.49
CA ASP A 82 -19.92 -2.51 -3.39
C ASP A 82 -19.40 -1.22 -2.76
N ALA A 83 -18.33 -0.68 -3.37
CA ALA A 83 -17.75 0.60 -3.05
C ALA A 83 -17.39 1.30 -4.35
N ASP A 84 -18.40 1.97 -4.92
CA ASP A 84 -18.23 2.82 -6.09
C ASP A 84 -17.92 4.24 -5.63
N TRP A 85 -16.69 4.68 -5.87
CA TRP A 85 -16.23 6.01 -5.48
C TRP A 85 -16.75 7.11 -6.39
N GLY A 86 -17.32 6.78 -7.55
CA GLY A 86 -17.87 7.77 -8.50
C GLY A 86 -16.83 8.77 -9.01
N LEU A 87 -15.54 8.43 -8.95
CA LEU A 87 -14.45 9.34 -9.31
C LEU A 87 -14.34 9.41 -10.84
N PRO A 88 -14.51 10.59 -11.46
CA PRO A 88 -14.29 10.77 -12.89
C PRO A 88 -12.78 10.88 -13.15
N LEU A 89 -12.06 9.77 -13.04
CA LEU A 89 -10.59 9.71 -13.13
C LEU A 89 -10.03 10.35 -14.42
N SER A 90 -10.82 10.41 -15.50
CA SER A 90 -10.47 11.11 -16.74
C SER A 90 -10.23 12.62 -16.58
N GLU A 91 -10.76 13.25 -15.53
CA GLU A 91 -10.54 14.67 -15.21
C GLU A 91 -9.16 14.91 -14.53
N GLY A 92 -8.38 13.86 -14.30
CA GLY A 92 -7.01 13.92 -13.79
C GLY A 92 -6.91 14.66 -12.46
N TRP A 93 -5.97 15.61 -12.36
CA TRP A 93 -5.68 16.35 -11.13
C TRP A 93 -6.84 17.20 -10.59
N LYS A 94 -7.85 17.54 -11.42
CA LYS A 94 -8.99 18.35 -10.99
C LYS A 94 -9.86 17.64 -9.95
N ILE A 95 -9.72 16.32 -9.83
CA ILE A 95 -10.51 15.51 -8.91
C ILE A 95 -9.77 15.32 -7.60
N SER A 96 -10.47 15.61 -6.51
CA SER A 96 -10.00 15.25 -5.18
C SER A 96 -10.14 13.74 -4.98
N LEU A 97 -9.01 13.08 -4.72
CA LEU A 97 -9.00 11.67 -4.33
C LEU A 97 -9.70 11.47 -2.98
N PRO A 98 -10.10 10.21 -2.65
CA PRO A 98 -10.62 9.90 -1.33
C PRO A 98 -9.71 10.43 -0.23
N PRO A 99 -10.23 10.95 0.89
CA PRO A 99 -9.42 11.55 1.93
C PRO A 99 -8.69 10.46 2.73
N VAL A 100 -7.62 9.90 2.17
CA VAL A 100 -6.92 8.71 2.67
C VAL A 100 -6.39 8.86 4.10
N VAL A 101 -6.09 10.08 4.55
CA VAL A 101 -5.69 10.39 5.93
C VAL A 101 -6.78 9.98 6.92
N ASN A 102 -8.05 10.23 6.57
CA ASN A 102 -9.20 9.87 7.41
C ASN A 102 -9.34 8.35 7.53
N PHE A 103 -9.08 7.61 6.46
CA PHE A 103 -9.12 6.15 6.48
C PHE A 103 -8.00 5.55 7.33
N ARG A 104 -6.79 6.13 7.28
CA ARG A 104 -5.70 5.73 8.18
C ARG A 104 -6.08 5.93 9.65
N ALA A 105 -6.70 7.07 9.98
CA ALA A 105 -7.15 7.36 11.34
C ALA A 105 -8.23 6.37 11.80
N MET A 106 -9.27 6.13 10.99
CA MET A 106 -10.31 5.15 11.32
C MET A 106 -9.76 3.72 11.44
N ALA A 107 -8.78 3.35 10.60
CA ALA A 107 -8.13 2.04 10.68
C ALA A 107 -7.35 1.85 11.99
N LYS A 108 -6.68 2.89 12.51
CA LYS A 108 -6.02 2.84 13.83
C LYS A 108 -7.02 2.61 14.96
N VAL A 109 -8.19 3.24 14.89
CA VAL A 109 -9.27 2.99 15.88
C VAL A 109 -9.77 1.54 15.79
N LEU A 110 -9.94 0.99 14.57
CA LEU A 110 -10.29 -0.43 14.39
C LEU A 110 -9.20 -1.37 14.92
N VAL A 111 -7.92 -1.03 14.72
CA VAL A 111 -6.79 -1.76 15.29
C VAL A 111 -6.92 -1.80 16.81
N LEU A 112 -7.06 -0.64 17.45
CA LEU A 112 -7.15 -0.54 18.91
C LEU A 112 -8.33 -1.34 19.47
N LYS A 113 -9.48 -1.29 18.78
CA LYS A 113 -10.65 -2.11 19.12
C LYS A 113 -10.35 -3.61 19.03
N ALA A 114 -9.75 -4.07 17.94
CA ALA A 114 -9.38 -5.48 17.79
C ALA A 114 -8.40 -5.93 18.89
N ARG A 115 -7.42 -5.08 19.24
CA ARG A 115 -6.47 -5.35 20.33
C ARG A 115 -7.18 -5.52 21.66
N LEU A 116 -8.07 -4.61 22.02
CA LEU A 116 -8.86 -4.71 23.25
C LEU A 116 -9.66 -6.02 23.30
N GLU A 117 -10.30 -6.40 22.19
CA GLU A 117 -11.09 -7.63 22.10
C GLU A 117 -10.24 -8.89 22.22
N ILE A 118 -9.06 -8.92 21.60
CA ILE A 118 -8.10 -10.03 21.74
C ILE A 118 -7.61 -10.11 23.19
N ALA A 119 -7.26 -8.98 23.81
CA ALA A 119 -6.79 -8.92 25.20
C ALA A 119 -7.85 -9.40 26.20
N GLN A 120 -9.13 -9.25 25.86
CA GLN A 120 -10.27 -9.74 26.65
C GLN A 120 -10.69 -11.17 26.30
N GLY A 121 -10.00 -11.85 25.38
CA GLY A 121 -10.37 -13.19 24.90
C GLY A 121 -11.66 -13.23 24.07
N GLN A 122 -12.17 -12.07 23.62
CA GLN A 122 -13.39 -11.94 22.83
C GLN A 122 -13.11 -12.16 21.33
N PHE A 123 -12.54 -13.32 21.00
CA PHE A 123 -12.02 -13.60 19.65
C PHE A 123 -13.06 -13.46 18.53
N ASP A 124 -14.31 -13.85 18.76
CA ASP A 124 -15.36 -13.69 17.75
C ASP A 124 -15.61 -12.22 17.39
N LYS A 125 -15.59 -11.33 18.39
CA LYS A 125 -15.74 -9.90 18.15
C LYS A 125 -14.50 -9.31 17.47
N ALA A 126 -13.31 -9.73 17.90
CA ALA A 126 -12.06 -9.34 17.25
C ALA A 126 -12.08 -9.72 15.76
N ILE A 127 -12.48 -10.96 15.42
CA ILE A 127 -12.63 -11.42 14.04
C ILE A 127 -13.62 -10.55 13.27
N ARG A 128 -14.75 -10.17 13.87
CA ARG A 128 -15.71 -9.25 13.23
C ARG A 128 -15.09 -7.88 12.97
N THR A 129 -14.25 -7.36 13.86
CA THR A 129 -13.52 -6.10 13.62
C THR A 129 -12.46 -6.24 12.54
N LEU A 130 -11.76 -7.37 12.47
CA LEU A 130 -10.83 -7.67 11.37
C LEU A 130 -11.55 -7.70 10.02
N GLN A 131 -12.74 -8.33 9.95
CA GLN A 131 -13.58 -8.33 8.75
C GLN A 131 -13.90 -6.91 8.26
N VAL A 132 -14.21 -6.00 9.20
CA VAL A 132 -14.48 -4.59 8.87
C VAL A 132 -13.22 -3.94 8.28
N GLY A 133 -12.06 -4.10 8.91
CA GLY A 133 -10.81 -3.50 8.42
C GLY A 133 -10.38 -4.03 7.05
N PHE A 134 -10.44 -5.35 6.83
CA PHE A 134 -10.13 -5.95 5.52
C PHE A 134 -11.10 -5.48 4.43
N ALA A 135 -12.39 -5.35 4.74
CA ALA A 135 -13.37 -4.83 3.80
C ALA A 135 -13.10 -3.36 3.45
N VAL A 136 -12.74 -2.51 4.43
CA VAL A 136 -12.35 -1.11 4.20
C VAL A 136 -11.13 -1.02 3.29
N GLY A 137 -10.08 -1.79 3.56
CA GLY A 137 -8.88 -1.82 2.72
C GLY A 137 -9.20 -2.23 1.28
N ARG A 138 -10.01 -3.29 1.10
CA ARG A 138 -10.50 -3.75 -0.21
C ARG A 138 -11.32 -2.68 -0.92
N HIS A 139 -12.21 -1.98 -0.22
CA HIS A 139 -13.07 -0.94 -0.79
C HIS A 139 -12.26 0.27 -1.23
N LEU A 140 -11.22 0.68 -0.49
CA LEU A 140 -10.29 1.72 -0.93
C LEU A 140 -9.52 1.34 -2.21
N GLY A 141 -9.15 0.07 -2.36
CA GLY A 141 -8.54 -0.42 -3.60
C GLY A 141 -9.41 -0.21 -4.85
N LYS A 142 -10.74 -0.13 -4.70
CA LYS A 142 -11.68 0.16 -5.80
C LYS A 142 -11.68 1.62 -6.26
N ALA A 143 -10.98 2.53 -5.55
CA ALA A 143 -10.84 3.92 -6.00
C ALA A 143 -9.94 4.04 -7.24
N ASN A 144 -9.20 2.99 -7.61
CA ASN A 144 -8.37 2.89 -8.81
C ASN A 144 -7.30 4.01 -8.93
N SER A 145 -6.90 4.62 -7.82
CA SER A 145 -5.71 5.47 -7.73
C SER A 145 -4.61 4.77 -6.93
N LEU A 146 -3.35 5.01 -7.29
CA LEU A 146 -2.22 4.36 -6.61
C LEU A 146 -2.17 4.74 -5.13
N LEU A 147 -2.37 6.02 -4.81
CA LEU A 147 -2.41 6.52 -3.44
C LEU A 147 -3.48 5.81 -2.58
N ALA A 148 -4.72 5.72 -3.05
CA ALA A 148 -5.80 5.09 -2.27
C ALA A 148 -5.58 3.58 -2.12
N SER A 149 -5.07 2.93 -3.17
CA SER A 149 -4.79 1.50 -3.14
C SER A 149 -3.66 1.14 -2.17
N LEU A 150 -2.59 1.95 -2.13
CA LEU A 150 -1.50 1.79 -1.15
C LEU A 150 -1.98 1.99 0.28
N VAL A 151 -2.89 2.93 0.52
CA VAL A 151 -3.52 3.10 1.85
C VAL A 151 -4.36 1.87 2.20
N GLY A 152 -5.12 1.33 1.25
CA GLY A 152 -5.82 0.06 1.42
C GLY A 152 -4.87 -1.08 1.79
N CYS A 153 -3.71 -1.16 1.15
CA CYS A 153 -2.66 -2.13 1.48
C CYS A 153 -2.18 -1.95 2.92
N SER A 154 -1.88 -0.71 3.34
CA SER A 154 -1.49 -0.42 4.72
C SER A 154 -2.55 -0.82 5.74
N ILE A 155 -3.84 -0.64 5.44
CA ILE A 155 -4.94 -1.06 6.33
C ILE A 155 -4.99 -2.59 6.44
N ASN A 156 -4.87 -3.30 5.31
CA ASN A 156 -4.85 -4.76 5.32
C ASN A 156 -3.61 -5.33 6.05
N TYR A 157 -2.46 -4.66 5.94
CA TYR A 157 -1.28 -4.97 6.74
C TYR A 157 -1.59 -4.87 8.23
N LEU A 158 -2.16 -3.75 8.68
CA LEU A 158 -2.55 -3.55 10.08
C LEU A 158 -3.53 -4.63 10.57
N MET A 159 -4.43 -5.12 9.71
CA MET A 159 -5.33 -6.22 10.06
C MET A 159 -4.62 -7.57 10.16
N LEU A 160 -3.66 -7.88 9.27
CA LEU A 160 -2.83 -9.09 9.39
C LEU A 160 -1.95 -9.06 10.65
N GLU A 161 -1.45 -7.88 11.05
CA GLU A 161 -0.78 -7.70 12.35
C GLU A 161 -1.66 -8.12 13.51
N ARG A 162 -2.95 -7.77 13.47
CA ARG A 162 -3.92 -8.22 14.48
C ARG A 162 -4.33 -9.68 14.36
N VAL A 163 -4.32 -10.27 13.16
CA VAL A 163 -4.49 -11.73 12.99
C VAL A 163 -3.34 -12.48 13.67
N ARG A 164 -2.11 -12.00 13.52
CA ARG A 164 -0.94 -12.57 14.24
C ARG A 164 -1.11 -12.48 15.75
N GLU A 165 -1.49 -11.32 16.29
CA GLU A 165 -1.76 -11.19 17.74
C GLU A 165 -2.87 -12.14 18.20
N LEU A 166 -3.96 -12.26 17.43
CA LEU A 166 -5.04 -13.20 17.71
C LEU A 166 -4.53 -14.66 17.76
N ILE A 167 -3.68 -15.06 16.81
CA ILE A 167 -3.03 -16.37 16.77
C ILE A 167 -2.16 -16.59 18.00
N GLN A 168 -1.31 -15.61 18.33
CA GLN A 168 -0.40 -15.66 19.48
C GLN A 168 -1.12 -15.80 20.82
N HIS A 169 -2.29 -15.17 20.96
CA HIS A 169 -3.07 -15.18 22.20
C HIS A 169 -4.11 -16.32 22.28
N GLY A 170 -3.97 -17.36 21.45
CA GLY A 170 -4.80 -18.56 21.55
C GLY A 170 -6.15 -18.47 20.86
N GLY A 171 -6.31 -17.54 19.91
CA GLY A 171 -7.48 -17.50 19.04
C GLY A 171 -7.65 -18.78 18.20
N PRO A 172 -8.83 -18.95 17.57
CA PRO A 172 -9.14 -20.12 16.76
C PRO A 172 -8.18 -20.28 15.59
N ASN A 173 -8.14 -21.47 15.00
CA ASN A 173 -7.30 -21.68 13.82
C ASN A 173 -7.81 -20.83 12.64
N MET A 174 -6.92 -20.03 12.06
CA MET A 174 -7.23 -19.04 11.02
C MET A 174 -6.84 -19.49 9.61
N TYR A 175 -6.39 -20.74 9.42
CA TYR A 175 -5.88 -21.21 8.12
C TYR A 175 -6.84 -20.92 6.96
N TRP A 176 -8.09 -21.37 7.07
CA TRP A 176 -9.09 -21.18 6.02
C TRP A 176 -9.56 -19.73 5.88
N ALA A 177 -9.50 -18.97 6.96
CA ALA A 177 -9.82 -17.54 6.95
C ALA A 177 -8.76 -16.75 6.16
N LEU A 178 -7.49 -17.10 6.32
CA LEU A 178 -6.36 -16.57 5.54
C LEU A 178 -6.40 -17.07 4.09
N ALA A 179 -6.66 -18.35 3.87
CA ALA A 179 -6.77 -18.94 2.52
C ALA A 179 -7.89 -18.29 1.69
N GLY A 180 -9.00 -17.90 2.33
CA GLY A 180 -10.13 -17.23 1.70
C GLY A 180 -9.86 -15.78 1.24
N LEU A 181 -8.75 -15.17 1.66
CA LEU A 181 -8.35 -13.85 1.17
C LEU A 181 -7.68 -13.98 -0.21
N LYS A 182 -7.90 -13.00 -1.09
CA LYS A 182 -7.26 -12.97 -2.43
C LYS A 182 -5.73 -12.81 -2.33
N GLN A 183 -5.03 -13.15 -3.41
CA GLN A 183 -3.62 -12.83 -3.64
C GLN A 183 -3.49 -12.23 -5.06
N PRO A 184 -3.00 -10.99 -5.19
CA PRO A 184 -2.71 -10.06 -4.09
C PRO A 184 -3.99 -9.64 -3.34
N LEU A 185 -3.86 -9.18 -2.09
CA LEU A 185 -5.01 -8.72 -1.29
C LEU A 185 -5.76 -7.54 -1.93
N ILE A 186 -5.04 -6.65 -2.60
CA ILE A 186 -5.56 -5.54 -3.41
C ILE A 186 -4.86 -5.60 -4.74
N ASP A 187 -5.58 -5.60 -5.85
CA ASP A 187 -4.99 -5.54 -7.18
C ASP A 187 -4.61 -4.08 -7.51
N LEU A 188 -3.32 -3.85 -7.80
CA LEU A 188 -2.78 -2.53 -8.14
C LEU A 188 -2.77 -2.25 -9.64
N SER A 189 -3.08 -3.23 -10.50
CA SER A 189 -2.94 -3.12 -11.96
C SER A 189 -3.70 -1.93 -12.54
N MET A 190 -4.93 -1.72 -12.10
CA MET A 190 -5.75 -0.59 -12.56
C MET A 190 -5.21 0.75 -12.05
N ALA A 191 -4.78 0.80 -10.79
CA ALA A 191 -4.22 1.99 -10.17
C ALA A 191 -2.91 2.42 -10.83
N VAL A 192 -2.06 1.47 -11.22
CA VAL A 192 -0.82 1.68 -11.95
C VAL A 192 -1.08 2.17 -13.38
N ARG A 193 -2.08 1.57 -14.07
CA ARG A 193 -2.53 2.07 -15.39
C ARG A 193 -3.03 3.50 -15.33
N TYR A 194 -3.81 3.82 -14.29
CA TYR A 194 -4.26 5.20 -14.04
C TYR A 194 -3.07 6.15 -13.84
N GLU A 195 -2.10 5.79 -12.99
CA GLU A 195 -0.91 6.60 -12.73
C GLU A 195 -0.10 6.88 -14.01
N ARG A 196 -0.03 5.89 -14.92
CA ARG A 196 0.62 6.04 -16.22
C ARG A 196 -0.07 7.08 -17.11
N GLU A 197 -1.38 7.22 -17.03
CA GLU A 197 -2.13 8.17 -17.85
C GLU A 197 -2.45 9.48 -17.13
N PHE A 198 -2.24 9.55 -15.80
CA PHE A 198 -2.65 10.66 -14.93
C PHE A 198 -2.27 12.03 -15.48
N VAL A 199 -1.02 12.21 -15.88
CA VAL A 199 -0.54 13.49 -16.40
C VAL A 199 -1.18 13.84 -17.76
N MET A 200 -1.40 12.85 -18.62
CA MET A 200 -2.03 13.07 -19.93
C MET A 200 -3.52 13.37 -19.82
N MET A 201 -4.20 12.73 -18.87
CA MET A 201 -5.59 13.05 -18.52
C MET A 201 -5.70 14.45 -17.91
N SER A 202 -4.72 14.81 -17.07
CA SER A 202 -4.61 16.11 -16.41
C SER A 202 -4.49 17.28 -17.38
N TYR A 203 -3.78 17.09 -18.50
CA TYR A 203 -3.61 18.12 -19.51
C TYR A 203 -3.61 17.55 -20.95
N PRO A 204 -4.78 17.29 -21.54
CA PRO A 204 -4.89 16.69 -22.87
C PRO A 204 -4.23 17.50 -24.00
N ALA A 205 -4.12 18.82 -23.81
CA ALA A 205 -3.46 19.73 -24.74
C ALA A 205 -1.95 19.44 -24.91
N PHE A 206 -1.28 18.88 -23.88
CA PHE A 206 0.15 18.52 -23.96
C PHE A 206 0.41 17.60 -25.14
N ARG A 207 -0.45 16.61 -25.41
CA ARG A 207 -0.26 15.67 -26.52
C ARG A 207 -0.10 16.38 -27.86
N LYS A 208 -0.90 17.42 -28.11
CA LYS A 208 -0.87 18.16 -29.38
C LYS A 208 0.27 19.18 -29.42
N MET A 209 0.53 19.86 -28.31
CA MET A 209 1.58 20.90 -28.22
C MET A 209 3.00 20.32 -28.32
N MET A 210 3.16 19.02 -28.09
CA MET A 210 4.47 18.34 -28.11
C MET A 210 4.86 17.77 -29.48
N THR A 211 3.95 17.79 -30.46
CA THR A 211 4.14 17.14 -31.78
C THR A 211 4.23 18.12 -32.96
N ARG A 212 3.96 19.41 -32.75
CA ARG A 212 4.04 20.46 -33.77
C ARG A 212 4.71 21.71 -33.18
N PRO A 213 5.36 22.57 -33.96
CA PRO A 213 5.73 23.90 -33.49
C PRO A 213 4.51 24.64 -32.91
N ILE A 214 4.72 25.34 -31.80
CA ILE A 214 3.70 26.12 -31.11
C ILE A 214 4.07 27.61 -31.09
N SER A 215 3.10 28.49 -30.85
CA SER A 215 3.34 29.91 -30.63
C SER A 215 4.01 30.18 -29.29
N GLN A 216 4.57 31.38 -29.09
CA GLN A 216 5.16 31.76 -27.80
C GLN A 216 4.13 31.71 -26.67
N ALA A 217 2.89 32.17 -26.91
CA ALA A 217 1.82 32.13 -25.91
C ALA A 217 1.45 30.69 -25.51
N GLU A 218 1.39 29.76 -26.47
CA GLU A 218 1.19 28.33 -26.19
C GLU A 218 2.38 27.73 -25.42
N SER A 219 3.60 28.18 -25.71
CA SER A 219 4.81 27.77 -24.97
C SER A 219 4.77 28.23 -23.51
N ASP A 220 4.30 29.44 -23.25
CA ASP A 220 4.19 29.97 -21.89
C ASP A 220 3.10 29.24 -21.08
N GLU A 221 1.98 28.89 -21.73
CA GLU A 221 0.93 28.04 -21.14
C GLU A 221 1.46 26.64 -20.80
N LEU A 222 2.26 26.05 -21.69
CA LEU A 222 2.86 24.72 -21.50
C LEU A 222 3.79 24.70 -20.28
N LEU A 223 4.65 25.71 -20.12
CA LEU A 223 5.54 25.84 -18.96
C LEU A 223 4.76 26.05 -17.66
N ARG A 224 3.69 26.84 -17.69
CA ARG A 224 2.81 27.04 -16.53
C ARG A 224 2.17 25.73 -16.09
N ALA A 225 1.59 24.99 -17.03
CA ALA A 225 0.94 23.71 -16.74
C ALA A 225 1.94 22.65 -16.23
N LEU A 226 3.18 22.64 -16.74
CA LEU A 226 4.25 21.78 -16.22
C LEU A 226 4.60 22.13 -14.77
N THR A 227 4.65 23.42 -14.44
CA THR A 227 4.91 23.92 -13.08
C THR A 227 3.76 23.58 -12.12
N GLU A 228 2.51 23.74 -12.56
CA GLU A 228 1.32 23.34 -11.80
C GLU A 228 1.33 21.83 -11.52
N LEU A 229 1.62 21.02 -12.53
CA LEU A 229 1.70 19.56 -12.38
C LEU A 229 2.81 19.14 -11.42
N GLN A 230 3.98 19.76 -11.49
CA GLN A 230 5.06 19.53 -10.52
C GLN A 230 4.61 19.90 -9.09
N SER A 231 3.85 20.99 -8.92
CA SER A 231 3.33 21.38 -7.61
C SER A 231 2.34 20.35 -7.03
N LEU A 232 1.55 19.71 -7.90
CA LEU A 232 0.55 18.70 -7.52
C LEU A 232 1.17 17.34 -7.17
N MET A 233 2.28 16.96 -7.80
CA MET A 233 3.01 15.73 -7.49
C MET A 233 3.91 15.84 -6.24
N ARG A 234 3.78 16.91 -5.43
CA ARG A 234 4.46 17.07 -4.14
C ARG A 234 3.88 16.09 -3.11
N TRP A 235 4.56 14.97 -2.85
CA TRP A 235 4.16 14.02 -1.80
C TRP A 235 4.84 14.23 -0.43
N SER A 236 5.63 15.30 -0.24
CA SER A 236 6.12 15.69 1.10
C SER A 236 6.37 17.20 1.22
N ALA A 237 6.09 17.73 2.40
CA ALA A 237 6.43 19.09 2.81
C ALA A 237 7.96 19.28 2.90
N ASP A 238 8.39 20.54 2.89
CA ASP A 238 9.78 21.04 3.01
C ASP A 238 10.67 20.99 1.78
N ASN A 239 10.23 21.61 0.68
CA ASN A 239 11.20 22.02 -0.32
C ASN A 239 10.72 23.15 -1.25
N THR A 240 11.00 24.39 -0.85
CA THR A 240 10.64 25.64 -1.54
C THR A 240 11.53 25.93 -2.77
N SER A 241 12.70 25.27 -2.88
CA SER A 241 13.70 25.52 -3.94
C SER A 241 13.31 25.03 -5.35
N TRP A 242 12.30 24.17 -5.50
CA TRP A 242 12.02 23.50 -6.78
C TRP A 242 11.11 24.26 -7.74
N VAL A 243 10.34 25.23 -7.26
CA VAL A 243 9.51 26.10 -8.14
C VAL A 243 10.41 27.05 -8.90
N GLU A 244 11.53 27.47 -8.29
CA GLU A 244 12.55 28.29 -8.94
C GLU A 244 13.22 27.53 -10.11
N THR A 245 13.32 26.20 -10.02
CA THR A 245 13.98 25.35 -11.03
C THR A 245 13.32 25.39 -12.41
N LEU A 246 11.97 25.40 -12.55
CA LEU A 246 11.32 25.52 -13.87
C LEU A 246 11.00 26.97 -14.28
N SER A 247 11.20 27.92 -13.37
CA SER A 247 10.99 29.35 -13.66
C SER A 247 12.09 29.99 -14.51
N GLN A 248 13.18 29.26 -14.79
CA GLN A 248 14.32 29.71 -15.60
C GLN A 248 14.59 28.73 -16.76
N PRO A 249 13.69 28.65 -17.76
CA PRO A 249 13.79 27.67 -18.85
C PRO A 249 15.07 27.81 -19.68
N ASP A 250 15.66 29.00 -19.77
CA ASP A 250 16.92 29.27 -20.49
C ASP A 250 18.10 28.47 -19.95
N GLN A 251 18.11 28.15 -18.63
CA GLN A 251 19.14 27.31 -18.03
C GLN A 251 19.11 25.87 -18.58
N TYR A 252 17.94 25.40 -19.02
CA TYR A 252 17.75 24.02 -19.48
C TYR A 252 17.74 23.91 -21.00
N TYR A 253 17.60 25.03 -21.73
CA TYR A 253 17.47 25.02 -23.18
C TYR A 253 18.66 24.34 -23.87
N GLY A 254 19.90 24.63 -23.44
CA GLY A 254 21.11 24.02 -24.02
C GLY A 254 21.12 22.50 -23.90
N ILE A 255 20.83 21.99 -22.70
CA ILE A 255 20.75 20.56 -22.40
C ILE A 255 19.59 19.91 -23.16
N ALA A 256 18.42 20.55 -23.17
CA ALA A 256 17.22 20.07 -23.84
C ALA A 256 17.43 19.97 -25.37
N LYS A 257 18.04 21.00 -25.96
CA LYS A 257 18.41 21.04 -27.39
C LYS A 257 19.38 19.92 -27.73
N GLU A 258 20.47 19.77 -26.97
CA GLU A 258 21.45 18.70 -27.19
C GLU A 258 20.79 17.32 -27.10
N SER A 259 19.96 17.10 -26.08
CA SER A 259 19.20 15.85 -25.91
C SER A 259 18.26 15.56 -27.09
N MET A 260 17.57 16.58 -27.61
CA MET A 260 16.70 16.42 -28.78
C MET A 260 17.50 16.08 -30.04
N ILE A 261 18.64 16.74 -30.27
CA ILE A 261 19.52 16.43 -31.40
C ILE A 261 20.08 15.00 -31.30
N GLN A 262 20.53 14.58 -30.11
CA GLN A 262 20.99 13.20 -29.86
C GLN A 262 19.88 12.16 -30.11
N ARG A 263 18.60 12.53 -29.93
CA ARG A 263 17.43 11.70 -30.24
C ARG A 263 17.03 11.74 -31.71
N GLY A 264 17.84 12.34 -32.58
CA GLY A 264 17.64 12.37 -34.03
C GLY A 264 16.74 13.50 -34.53
N HIS A 265 16.44 14.51 -33.70
CA HIS A 265 15.76 15.70 -34.18
C HIS A 265 16.73 16.58 -34.98
N ASP A 266 16.27 17.13 -36.11
CA ASP A 266 17.05 18.06 -36.94
C ASP A 266 17.40 19.35 -36.15
N PRO A 267 18.68 19.75 -36.08
CA PRO A 267 19.10 20.92 -35.30
C PRO A 267 18.39 22.22 -35.67
N ALA A 268 18.19 22.50 -36.96
CA ALA A 268 17.53 23.72 -37.42
C ALA A 268 16.05 23.75 -37.00
N THR A 269 15.40 22.58 -37.03
CA THR A 269 14.02 22.42 -36.56
C THR A 269 13.90 22.65 -35.05
N VAL A 270 14.86 22.19 -34.24
CA VAL A 270 14.87 22.44 -32.78
C VAL A 270 15.13 23.91 -32.47
N GLU A 271 16.02 24.57 -33.20
CA GLU A 271 16.33 26.00 -33.02
C GLU A 271 15.15 26.93 -33.38
N ALA A 272 14.27 26.49 -34.29
CA ALA A 272 13.07 27.22 -34.67
C ALA A 272 11.92 27.08 -33.65
N MET A 273 11.99 26.14 -32.70
CA MET A 273 10.96 25.96 -31.68
C MET A 273 11.11 26.98 -30.54
N PRO A 274 10.00 27.43 -29.91
CA PRO A 274 10.08 28.19 -28.68
C PRO A 274 10.84 27.44 -27.58
N VAL A 275 11.62 28.17 -26.78
CA VAL A 275 12.45 27.61 -25.70
C VAL A 275 11.63 26.73 -24.75
N GLY A 276 10.46 27.19 -24.31
CA GLY A 276 9.60 26.44 -23.39
C GLY A 276 9.08 25.12 -23.99
N GLN A 277 8.89 25.08 -25.31
CA GLN A 277 8.52 23.85 -26.01
C GLN A 277 9.65 22.82 -25.97
N VAL A 278 10.88 23.23 -26.32
CA VAL A 278 12.07 22.36 -26.32
C VAL A 278 12.33 21.80 -24.92
N VAL A 279 12.29 22.66 -23.90
CA VAL A 279 12.48 22.27 -22.49
C VAL A 279 11.40 21.30 -22.02
N THR A 280 10.13 21.56 -22.35
CA THR A 280 9.03 20.66 -21.96
C THR A 280 9.15 19.30 -22.66
N ILE A 281 9.47 19.27 -23.96
CA ILE A 281 9.70 18.00 -24.71
C ILE A 281 10.78 17.16 -24.06
N TYR A 282 11.91 17.79 -23.70
CA TYR A 282 12.99 17.13 -22.98
C TYR A 282 12.52 16.53 -21.66
N ILE A 283 11.94 17.35 -20.77
CA ILE A 283 11.47 16.95 -19.43
C ILE A 283 10.47 15.80 -19.52
N TRP A 284 9.46 15.95 -20.39
CA TRP A 284 8.37 15.01 -20.51
C TRP A 284 8.82 13.66 -21.07
N LYS A 285 9.64 13.65 -22.13
CA LYS A 285 10.10 12.39 -22.74
C LYS A 285 10.94 11.57 -21.77
N ASP A 286 11.80 12.20 -20.97
CA ASP A 286 12.58 11.48 -19.96
C ASP A 286 11.70 10.97 -18.83
N PHE A 287 10.75 11.76 -18.36
CA PHE A 287 9.79 11.32 -17.35
C PHE A 287 8.98 10.11 -17.83
N VAL A 288 8.36 10.19 -19.01
CA VAL A 288 7.57 9.08 -19.57
C VAL A 288 8.41 7.84 -19.78
N ARG A 289 9.62 7.98 -20.33
CA ARG A 289 10.54 6.86 -20.53
C ARG A 289 10.82 6.16 -19.22
N TRP A 290 11.29 6.88 -18.21
CA TRP A 290 11.68 6.27 -16.94
C TRP A 290 10.49 5.74 -16.15
N ARG A 291 9.36 6.44 -16.18
CA ARG A 291 8.10 5.94 -15.63
C ARG A 291 7.71 4.60 -16.26
N ASP A 292 7.67 4.51 -17.59
CA ASP A 292 7.27 3.28 -18.29
C ASP A 292 8.30 2.16 -18.08
N GLU A 293 9.60 2.48 -18.05
CA GLU A 293 10.66 1.51 -17.73
C GLU A 293 10.53 0.94 -16.32
N MET A 294 10.09 1.74 -15.33
CA MET A 294 9.84 1.28 -13.96
C MET A 294 8.52 0.50 -13.86
N ILE A 295 7.44 1.07 -14.41
CA ILE A 295 6.08 0.56 -14.25
C ILE A 295 5.87 -0.78 -14.99
N LYS A 296 6.56 -1.05 -16.09
CA LYS A 296 6.38 -2.33 -16.84
C LYS A 296 6.59 -3.58 -15.97
N TRP A 297 7.43 -3.47 -14.93
CA TRP A 297 7.70 -4.57 -14.01
C TRP A 297 6.49 -4.90 -13.11
N PHE A 298 5.53 -3.99 -12.98
CA PHE A 298 4.33 -4.17 -12.16
C PHE A 298 3.33 -5.16 -12.77
N ASP A 299 3.44 -5.43 -14.07
CA ASP A 299 2.59 -6.39 -14.77
C ASP A 299 3.04 -7.85 -14.58
N LEU A 300 4.18 -8.08 -13.92
CA LEU A 300 4.72 -9.42 -13.65
C LEU A 300 4.59 -9.78 -12.15
N PRO A 301 4.59 -11.08 -11.79
CA PRO A 301 4.75 -11.50 -10.40
C PRO A 301 6.09 -11.03 -9.81
N TYR A 302 6.10 -10.63 -8.53
CA TYR A 302 7.28 -10.05 -7.88
C TYR A 302 8.58 -10.85 -8.06
N PRO A 303 8.61 -12.19 -7.89
CA PRO A 303 9.85 -12.96 -8.09
C PRO A 303 10.44 -12.82 -9.49
N GLN A 304 9.60 -12.62 -10.51
CA GLN A 304 10.02 -12.41 -11.90
C GLN A 304 10.39 -10.94 -12.15
N ALA A 305 9.67 -10.01 -11.52
CA ALA A 305 9.86 -8.58 -11.69
C ALA A 305 11.13 -8.04 -11.01
N ARG A 306 11.53 -8.63 -9.88
CA ARG A 306 12.53 -8.06 -8.97
C ARG A 306 13.88 -7.78 -9.60
N GLU A 307 14.46 -8.75 -10.30
CA GLU A 307 15.78 -8.56 -10.91
C GLU A 307 15.74 -7.45 -11.96
N GLY A 308 14.68 -7.42 -12.76
CA GLY A 308 14.41 -6.37 -13.74
C GLY A 308 14.25 -5.00 -13.10
N LEU A 309 13.45 -4.90 -12.03
CA LEU A 309 13.22 -3.66 -11.30
C LEU A 309 14.51 -3.12 -10.68
N ASN A 310 15.33 -3.98 -10.06
CA ASN A 310 16.62 -3.58 -9.51
C ASN A 310 17.57 -3.09 -10.60
N ARG A 311 17.63 -3.80 -11.73
CA ARG A 311 18.44 -3.40 -12.88
C ARG A 311 17.99 -2.05 -13.46
N THR A 312 16.68 -1.86 -13.65
CA THR A 312 16.12 -0.59 -14.12
C THR A 312 16.38 0.55 -13.13
N THR A 313 16.30 0.28 -11.82
CA THR A 313 16.61 1.26 -10.77
C THR A 313 18.07 1.68 -10.83
N GLN A 314 18.98 0.72 -10.94
CA GLN A 314 20.41 1.02 -11.09
C GLN A 314 20.68 1.81 -12.38
N GLN A 315 20.09 1.41 -13.51
CA GLN A 315 20.21 2.13 -14.78
C GLN A 315 19.68 3.57 -14.66
N PHE A 316 18.60 3.79 -13.91
CA PHE A 316 18.04 5.12 -13.67
C PHE A 316 18.98 5.97 -12.82
N GLU A 317 19.52 5.42 -11.73
CA GLU A 317 20.47 6.11 -10.87
C GLU A 317 21.76 6.47 -11.62
N ASP A 318 22.30 5.56 -12.42
CA ASP A 318 23.49 5.81 -13.22
C ASP A 318 23.20 6.85 -14.32
N TRP A 319 22.02 6.78 -14.93
CA TRP A 319 21.57 7.77 -15.89
C TRP A 319 21.41 9.17 -15.28
N LEU A 320 20.96 9.26 -14.01
CA LEU A 320 20.88 10.53 -13.27
C LEU A 320 22.27 11.12 -12.97
N LYS A 321 23.28 10.27 -12.75
CA LYS A 321 24.67 10.72 -12.49
C LYS A 321 25.38 11.24 -13.74
N THR A 322 24.90 10.91 -14.94
CA THR A 322 25.50 11.38 -16.20
C THR A 322 24.97 12.77 -16.61
N ASN A 323 25.88 13.71 -16.92
CA ASN A 323 25.66 14.98 -17.63
C ASN A 323 24.74 16.03 -16.98
N ASP A 324 24.94 16.42 -15.72
CA ASP A 324 24.21 17.54 -15.06
C ASP A 324 22.71 17.59 -15.40
N ARG A 325 22.08 16.40 -15.47
CA ARG A 325 20.72 16.27 -15.99
C ARG A 325 19.73 16.75 -14.95
N HIS A 326 19.15 17.90 -15.23
CA HIS A 326 18.12 18.47 -14.39
C HIS A 326 16.75 18.22 -15.02
N ASN A 327 16.02 17.28 -14.43
CA ASN A 327 14.60 17.09 -14.71
C ASN A 327 13.86 16.92 -13.37
N PRO A 328 13.14 17.96 -12.91
CA PRO A 328 12.50 17.94 -11.60
C PRO A 328 11.35 16.92 -11.50
N MET A 329 10.74 16.52 -12.62
CA MET A 329 9.66 15.52 -12.61
C MET A 329 10.16 14.11 -12.27
N LEU A 330 11.44 13.81 -12.48
CA LEU A 330 11.99 12.48 -12.20
C LEU A 330 11.99 12.12 -10.71
N LYS A 331 11.95 13.14 -9.83
CA LYS A 331 11.82 12.93 -8.39
C LYS A 331 10.41 12.52 -7.96
N SER A 332 9.43 12.65 -8.86
CA SER A 332 8.05 12.22 -8.66
C SER A 332 7.78 10.81 -9.21
N LEU A 333 8.80 10.14 -9.77
CA LEU A 333 8.64 8.75 -10.17
C LEU A 333 8.39 7.88 -8.94
N PRO A 334 7.45 6.91 -9.01
CA PRO A 334 7.27 5.95 -7.94
C PRO A 334 8.59 5.24 -7.65
N ASP A 335 8.99 5.16 -6.39
CA ASP A 335 10.09 4.29 -6.03
C ASP A 335 9.66 2.82 -6.22
N GLY A 336 10.61 1.94 -6.54
CA GLY A 336 10.34 0.50 -6.60
C GLY A 336 9.90 -0.09 -5.24
N ARG A 337 10.06 0.65 -4.14
CA ARG A 337 9.70 0.22 -2.78
C ARG A 337 8.19 0.16 -2.59
N SER A 338 7.44 1.03 -3.28
CA SER A 338 5.97 0.98 -3.31
C SER A 338 5.43 -0.36 -3.85
N TYR A 339 6.14 -1.00 -4.79
CA TYR A 339 5.81 -2.33 -5.32
C TYR A 339 6.16 -3.46 -4.33
N PHE A 340 7.27 -3.31 -3.60
CA PHE A 340 7.64 -4.26 -2.55
C PHE A 340 6.59 -4.36 -1.44
N LEU A 341 5.89 -3.25 -1.14
CA LEU A 341 4.92 -3.19 -0.05
C LEU A 341 3.80 -4.24 -0.19
N GLN A 342 3.20 -4.41 -1.36
CA GLN A 342 2.12 -5.39 -1.58
C GLN A 342 2.62 -6.83 -1.35
N THR A 343 3.77 -7.16 -1.94
CA THR A 343 4.36 -8.50 -1.82
C THR A 343 4.77 -8.83 -0.39
N ARG A 344 5.24 -7.84 0.39
CA ARG A 344 5.50 -8.02 1.84
C ARG A 344 4.24 -8.41 2.60
N ILE A 345 3.11 -7.78 2.28
CA ILE A 345 1.83 -8.06 2.93
C ILE A 345 1.36 -9.47 2.57
N ASP A 346 1.48 -9.86 1.30
CA ASP A 346 1.17 -11.22 0.86
C ASP A 346 2.10 -12.26 1.51
N ARG A 347 3.39 -11.93 1.72
CA ARG A 347 4.34 -12.77 2.46
C ARG A 347 3.94 -12.93 3.91
N LEU A 348 3.54 -11.86 4.59
CA LEU A 348 3.02 -11.93 5.96
C LEU A 348 1.81 -12.88 6.02
N LYS A 349 0.83 -12.70 5.13
CA LYS A 349 -0.33 -13.59 5.03
C LYS A 349 0.09 -15.06 4.81
N ALA A 350 1.00 -15.31 3.87
CA ALA A 350 1.49 -16.66 3.54
C ALA A 350 2.18 -17.31 4.74
N ALA A 351 3.01 -16.56 5.46
CA ALA A 351 3.68 -17.04 6.67
C ALA A 351 2.68 -17.37 7.78
N LEU A 352 1.70 -16.50 8.05
CA LEU A 352 0.65 -16.78 9.03
C LEU A 352 -0.17 -18.01 8.65
N GLN A 353 -0.49 -18.19 7.37
CA GLN A 353 -1.22 -19.36 6.90
C GLN A 353 -0.39 -20.65 7.08
N THR A 354 0.92 -20.61 6.81
CA THR A 354 1.82 -21.75 7.08
C THR A 354 1.94 -22.04 8.59
N ILE A 355 2.01 -21.01 9.44
CA ILE A 355 1.99 -21.17 10.91
C ILE A 355 0.70 -21.87 11.36
N GLU A 356 -0.45 -21.47 10.83
CA GLU A 356 -1.73 -22.10 11.16
C GLU A 356 -1.82 -23.56 10.68
N ALA A 357 -1.19 -23.90 9.56
CA ALA A 357 -1.08 -25.30 9.11
C ALA A 357 -0.25 -26.13 10.09
N ILE A 358 0.88 -25.61 10.56
CA ILE A 358 1.73 -26.26 11.57
C ILE A 358 0.97 -26.42 12.90
N ARG A 359 0.24 -25.38 13.35
CA ARG A 359 -0.63 -25.45 14.54
C ARG A 359 -1.71 -26.52 14.40
N ALA A 360 -2.32 -26.63 13.21
CA ALA A 360 -3.34 -27.64 12.95
C ALA A 360 -2.76 -29.07 13.01
N HIS A 361 -1.61 -29.29 12.39
CA HIS A 361 -0.89 -30.57 12.46
C HIS A 361 -0.55 -30.94 13.91
N ALA A 362 0.03 -30.00 14.66
CA ALA A 362 0.35 -30.18 16.07
C ALA A 362 -0.86 -30.52 16.94
N ALA A 363 -2.02 -29.89 16.67
CA ALA A 363 -3.25 -30.19 17.39
C ALA A 363 -3.79 -31.61 17.11
N VAL A 364 -3.56 -32.15 15.91
CA VAL A 364 -4.01 -33.50 15.52
C VAL A 364 -3.04 -34.59 16.01
N HIS A 365 -1.74 -34.37 15.86
CA HIS A 365 -0.72 -35.41 16.12
C HIS A 365 -0.02 -35.29 17.47
N GLY A 366 -0.15 -34.14 18.14
CA GLY A 366 0.56 -33.85 19.39
C GLY A 366 2.07 -33.64 19.22
N VAL A 367 2.54 -33.48 17.99
CA VAL A 367 3.95 -33.27 17.63
C VAL A 367 4.07 -32.24 16.50
N LEU A 368 5.21 -31.54 16.43
CA LEU A 368 5.52 -30.67 15.30
C LEU A 368 5.91 -31.52 14.07
N PRO A 369 5.55 -31.10 12.84
CA PRO A 369 5.88 -31.81 11.60
C PRO A 369 7.39 -31.73 11.36
N ARG A 370 8.05 -32.79 10.87
CA ARG A 370 9.51 -32.75 10.61
C ARG A 370 9.85 -31.86 9.41
N ALA A 371 8.92 -31.72 8.48
CA ALA A 371 9.04 -30.88 7.30
C ALA A 371 7.67 -30.32 6.87
N LEU A 372 7.68 -29.18 6.18
CA LEU A 372 6.44 -28.51 5.73
C LEU A 372 5.61 -29.34 4.72
N ASN A 373 6.20 -30.32 4.05
CA ASN A 373 5.49 -31.20 3.12
C ASN A 373 4.74 -32.37 3.81
N GLU A 374 4.91 -32.54 5.13
CA GLU A 374 4.16 -33.51 5.94
C GLU A 374 2.80 -32.96 6.42
N LEU A 375 2.52 -31.67 6.16
CA LEU A 375 1.30 -30.99 6.60
C LEU A 375 0.07 -31.46 5.80
N GLU A 376 -1.04 -31.69 6.51
CA GLU A 376 -2.35 -31.96 5.91
C GLU A 376 -2.91 -30.72 5.22
N LEU A 377 -2.65 -29.56 5.82
CA LEU A 377 -3.01 -28.26 5.28
C LEU A 377 -1.80 -27.70 4.50
N PRO A 378 -1.94 -27.37 3.21
CA PRO A 378 -0.82 -26.94 2.39
C PRO A 378 -0.07 -25.73 2.96
N ALA A 379 1.25 -25.86 3.16
CA ALA A 379 2.12 -24.72 3.38
C ALA A 379 2.13 -23.79 2.16
N GLN A 380 2.27 -22.49 2.41
CA GLN A 380 2.36 -21.50 1.35
C GLN A 380 3.81 -21.29 0.93
N LEU A 381 4.00 -21.00 -0.35
CA LEU A 381 5.28 -20.50 -0.86
C LEU A 381 5.45 -19.04 -0.42
N ASP A 382 6.70 -18.64 -0.23
CA ASP A 382 7.10 -17.27 0.01
C ASP A 382 6.89 -16.44 -1.27
N PRO A 383 5.95 -15.46 -1.30
CA PRO A 383 5.65 -14.68 -2.49
C PRO A 383 6.82 -13.82 -2.99
N ILE A 384 7.83 -13.59 -2.14
CA ILE A 384 9.04 -12.86 -2.52
C ILE A 384 9.98 -13.73 -3.36
N THR A 385 10.17 -15.00 -2.95
CA THR A 385 11.19 -15.88 -3.55
C THR A 385 10.60 -16.94 -4.49
N GLY A 386 9.30 -17.23 -4.36
CA GLY A 386 8.63 -18.35 -5.03
C GLY A 386 8.95 -19.72 -4.43
N ASN A 387 9.74 -19.80 -3.36
CA ASN A 387 10.16 -21.04 -2.72
C ASN A 387 9.43 -21.27 -1.39
N ALA A 388 9.54 -22.47 -0.82
CA ALA A 388 9.06 -22.73 0.53
C ALA A 388 9.83 -21.87 1.56
N PHE A 389 9.15 -21.50 2.65
CA PHE A 389 9.81 -20.89 3.80
C PHE A 389 10.83 -21.86 4.42
N GLU A 390 11.91 -21.33 4.98
CA GLU A 390 12.83 -22.11 5.80
C GLU A 390 12.15 -22.50 7.10
N TYR A 391 12.29 -23.77 7.47
CA TYR A 391 11.63 -24.37 8.61
C TYR A 391 12.61 -25.20 9.42
N SER A 392 12.64 -25.00 10.74
CA SER A 392 13.40 -25.83 11.67
C SER A 392 12.64 -26.00 12.99
N ILE A 393 12.99 -27.03 13.75
CA ILE A 393 12.37 -27.34 15.04
C ILE A 393 13.46 -27.41 16.11
N GLU A 394 13.15 -26.83 17.27
CA GLU A 394 13.95 -26.89 18.49
C GLU A 394 13.00 -27.23 19.65
N GLY A 395 12.87 -28.53 19.97
CA GLY A 395 11.98 -29.00 21.04
C GLY A 395 10.49 -28.78 20.72
N ASP A 396 9.82 -27.98 21.54
CA ASP A 396 8.41 -27.57 21.37
C ASP A 396 8.24 -26.27 20.57
N THR A 397 9.34 -25.76 20.02
CA THR A 397 9.40 -24.50 19.27
C THR A 397 9.79 -24.77 17.83
N PHE A 398 9.16 -24.07 16.89
CA PHE A 398 9.59 -24.07 15.50
C PHE A 398 9.97 -22.68 15.03
N ASN A 399 10.90 -22.62 14.10
CA ASN A 399 11.28 -21.41 13.39
C ASN A 399 10.70 -21.46 11.97
N LEU A 400 10.08 -20.36 11.54
CA LEU A 400 9.68 -20.13 10.17
C LEU A 400 10.37 -18.86 9.65
N ILE A 401 11.27 -19.01 8.69
CA ILE A 401 12.14 -17.94 8.21
C ILE A 401 11.86 -17.67 6.73
N GLY A 402 11.56 -16.41 6.43
CA GLY A 402 11.60 -15.86 5.09
C GLY A 402 12.78 -14.90 5.00
N ARG A 403 13.88 -15.33 4.37
CA ARG A 403 15.09 -14.49 4.29
C ARG A 403 14.82 -13.14 3.62
N PRO A 404 15.52 -12.08 4.02
CA PRO A 404 15.49 -10.85 3.27
C PRO A 404 15.98 -11.14 1.84
N PRO A 405 15.40 -10.48 0.85
CA PRO A 405 15.87 -10.62 -0.51
C PRO A 405 17.35 -10.17 -0.63
N GLN A 406 18.18 -10.82 -1.47
CA GLN A 406 19.62 -10.49 -1.56
C GLN A 406 19.87 -9.00 -1.83
N GLY A 407 20.75 -8.37 -1.04
CA GLY A 407 21.12 -6.95 -1.16
C GLY A 407 20.19 -5.98 -0.43
N GLU A 408 19.16 -6.47 0.27
CA GLU A 408 18.22 -5.65 1.04
C GLU A 408 18.47 -5.71 2.56
N SER A 409 17.90 -4.75 3.30
CA SER A 409 17.97 -4.73 4.77
C SER A 409 17.43 -6.02 5.37
N ALA A 410 17.97 -6.42 6.53
CA ALA A 410 17.43 -7.51 7.33
C ALA A 410 15.95 -7.30 7.68
N ASP A 411 15.49 -6.06 7.80
CA ASP A 411 14.09 -5.68 8.09
C ASP A 411 13.09 -6.08 6.98
N ASN A 412 13.59 -6.48 5.81
CA ASN A 412 12.79 -6.99 4.71
C ASN A 412 12.61 -8.53 4.77
N GLY A 413 13.26 -9.19 5.72
CA GLY A 413 13.01 -10.58 6.09
C GLY A 413 11.84 -10.73 7.07
N ILE A 414 11.45 -11.98 7.31
CA ILE A 414 10.59 -12.35 8.43
C ILE A 414 11.20 -13.55 9.15
N HIS A 415 11.12 -13.55 10.47
CA HIS A 415 11.50 -14.68 11.31
C HIS A 415 10.44 -14.81 12.41
N TYR A 416 9.77 -15.95 12.42
CA TYR A 416 8.86 -16.33 13.49
C TYR A 416 9.48 -17.46 14.29
N GLU A 417 9.63 -17.23 15.58
CA GLU A 417 9.88 -18.26 16.58
C GLU A 417 8.55 -18.53 17.29
N VAL A 418 8.03 -19.75 17.17
CA VAL A 418 6.70 -20.10 17.65
C VAL A 418 6.79 -21.31 18.54
N ARG A 419 6.51 -21.09 19.83
CA ARG A 419 6.35 -22.16 20.81
C ARG A 419 4.93 -22.69 20.77
N VAL A 420 4.76 -23.98 20.50
CA VAL A 420 3.44 -24.63 20.48
C VAL A 420 3.23 -25.38 21.79
N VAL A 421 2.28 -24.90 22.59
CA VAL A 421 1.87 -25.60 23.81
C VAL A 421 0.94 -26.74 23.41
N MET A 422 1.46 -27.97 23.44
CA MET A 422 0.67 -29.17 23.14
C MET A 422 -0.37 -29.38 24.26
N PRO A 423 -1.63 -29.74 23.91
CA PRO A 423 -2.58 -30.18 24.93
C PRO A 423 -2.03 -31.42 25.63
N ALA A 424 -2.19 -31.51 26.95
CA ALA A 424 -1.83 -32.71 27.70
C ALA A 424 -2.56 -33.91 27.08
N ARG A 425 -1.81 -34.94 26.66
CA ARG A 425 -2.42 -36.19 26.17
C ARG A 425 -3.39 -36.70 27.23
N PRO A 426 -4.66 -37.00 26.91
CA PRO A 426 -5.47 -37.80 27.81
C PRO A 426 -4.72 -39.11 28.09
N PRO A 427 -4.75 -39.64 29.33
CA PRO A 427 -4.15 -40.92 29.62
C PRO A 427 -4.69 -41.96 28.64
N ALA A 428 -3.80 -42.77 28.07
CA ALA A 428 -4.21 -43.89 27.25
C ALA A 428 -4.96 -44.88 28.15
N ASP A 429 -6.25 -45.07 27.90
CA ASP A 429 -7.05 -46.16 28.47
C ASP A 429 -6.63 -47.51 27.87
#